data_AF-A0AA37BSG7-F1
#
_entry.id   AF-A0AA37BSG7-F1
#
_cell.length_a   1.000
_cell.length_b   1.000
_cell.length_c   1.000
_cell.angle_alpha   90.00
_cell.angle_beta   90.00
_cell.angle_gamma   90.00
#
_symmetry.space_group_name_H-M   'P 1'
#
loop_
_entity.id
_entity.type
_entity.pdbx_description
1 polymer ?
#
loop_
_entity_poly.entity_id
_entity_poly.type
_entity_poly.pdbx_seq_one_letter_code
_entity_poly.pdbx_strand_id
1 'polypeptide(L)'
;MVSLGASVRWYLKGLFPPPVYVPVVSLAVLAQAYALAYLKDAGEFSVPSQMLLIPFVVLIVGSQLSRNMLTTVFEISLLRSWRRTALSKLVALCTGLIPFTVAEAILLIATKNTPLFVPVGASIMVCASFSILALLSGSQLTAFVVSMFLVLFVPIAAVVLIENYASLGISSGVPMGMVLYSLAPLASLQYHRVGAVSVGPLAGLLTAFALAVVMLAAYFFAFQRQEFKP
;
A
#
# COMPACT_ATOMS: atom_id res chain seq x y z
N MET A 1 -12.75 37.45 4.45
CA MET A 1 -12.82 36.60 3.24
C MET A 1 -11.43 36.05 2.95
N VAL A 2 -11.23 34.73 3.06
CA VAL A 2 -9.96 34.11 2.65
C VAL A 2 -9.92 34.11 1.12
N SER A 3 -8.85 34.64 0.52
CA SER A 3 -8.73 34.67 -0.94
C SER A 3 -8.73 33.24 -1.51
N LEU A 4 -9.31 33.05 -2.69
CA LEU A 4 -9.36 31.74 -3.36
C LEU A 4 -7.95 31.13 -3.49
N GLY A 5 -6.95 31.98 -3.75
CA GLY A 5 -5.53 31.58 -3.81
C GLY A 5 -4.97 31.07 -2.48
N ALA A 6 -5.35 31.67 -1.35
CA ALA A 6 -4.95 31.18 -0.03
C ALA A 6 -5.57 29.80 0.26
N SER A 7 -6.83 29.58 -0.14
CA SER A 7 -7.54 28.31 0.03
C SER A 7 -6.94 27.18 -0.82
N VAL A 8 -6.60 27.46 -2.08
CA VAL A 8 -5.92 26.50 -2.96
C VAL A 8 -4.52 26.15 -2.44
N ARG A 9 -3.77 27.14 -1.92
CA ARG A 9 -2.44 26.91 -1.34
C ARG A 9 -2.51 26.02 -0.10
N TRP A 10 -3.50 26.22 0.76
CA TRP A 10 -3.74 25.37 1.93
C TRP A 10 -4.18 23.95 1.54
N TYR A 11 -5.03 23.82 0.52
CA TYR A 11 -5.43 22.54 -0.04
C TYR A 11 -4.22 21.74 -0.57
N LEU A 12 -3.36 22.38 -1.38
CA LEU A 12 -2.15 21.75 -1.91
C LEU A 12 -1.15 21.37 -0.81
N LYS A 13 -0.99 22.20 0.22
CA LYS A 13 -0.15 21.86 1.39
C LYS A 13 -0.67 20.63 2.14
N GLY A 14 -1.98 20.44 2.20
CA GLY A 14 -2.57 19.26 2.81
C GLY A 14 -2.41 17.99 1.96
N LEU A 15 -2.25 18.12 0.65
CA LEU A 15 -2.22 16.98 -0.27
C LEU A 15 -0.93 16.14 -0.14
N PHE A 16 0.16 16.76 0.31
CA PHE A 16 1.44 16.11 0.52
C PHE A 16 1.61 15.66 1.97
N PRO A 17 2.35 14.56 2.22
CA PRO A 17 2.64 14.12 3.56
C PRO A 17 3.26 15.24 4.41
N PRO A 18 2.92 15.34 5.71
CA PRO A 18 3.49 16.34 6.59
C PRO A 18 5.02 16.19 6.66
N PRO A 19 5.78 17.24 7.00
CA PRO A 19 7.24 17.17 7.07
C PRO A 19 7.78 16.05 7.98
N VAL A 20 7.00 15.64 8.98
CA VAL A 20 7.28 14.51 9.90
C VAL A 20 7.36 13.16 9.16
N TYR A 21 6.78 13.04 7.96
CA TYR A 21 6.90 11.87 7.10
C TYR A 21 8.35 11.56 6.73
N VAL A 22 9.14 12.59 6.42
CA VAL A 22 10.53 12.43 5.97
C VAL A 22 11.39 11.71 7.03
N PRO A 23 11.47 12.17 8.30
CA PRO A 23 12.27 11.47 9.30
C PRO A 23 11.73 10.07 9.61
N VAL A 24 10.40 9.85 9.57
CA VAL A 24 9.81 8.52 9.81
C VAL A 24 10.21 7.54 8.71
N VAL A 25 10.07 7.91 7.44
CA VAL A 25 10.48 7.08 6.30
C VAL A 25 11.98 6.84 6.33
N SER A 26 12.79 7.88 6.57
CA SER A 26 14.24 7.76 6.65
C SER A 26 14.68 6.81 7.77
N LEU A 27 14.12 6.92 8.98
CA LEU A 27 14.42 6.02 10.08
C LEU A 27 14.04 4.57 9.75
N ALA A 28 12.89 4.38 9.12
CA ALA A 28 12.38 3.06 8.83
C ALA A 28 13.19 2.36 7.71
N VAL A 29 13.58 3.10 6.66
CA VAL A 29 14.51 2.61 5.63
C VAL A 29 15.92 2.37 6.21
N LEU A 30 16.40 3.21 7.13
CA LEU A 30 17.69 3.01 7.79
C LEU A 30 17.69 1.76 8.69
N ALA A 31 16.62 1.52 9.43
CA ALA A 31 16.47 0.32 10.25
C ALA A 31 16.49 -0.96 9.38
N GLN A 32 15.81 -0.92 8.24
CA GLN A 32 15.78 -2.00 7.26
C GLN A 32 17.15 -2.20 6.57
N ALA A 33 17.85 -1.11 6.25
CA ALA A 33 19.21 -1.16 5.72
C ALA A 33 20.21 -1.76 6.72
N TYR A 34 20.07 -1.41 8.00
CA TYR A 34 20.86 -2.00 9.07
C TYR A 34 20.61 -3.50 9.19
N ALA A 35 19.33 -3.93 9.19
CA ALA A 35 18.97 -5.35 9.22
C ALA A 35 19.58 -6.13 8.06
N LEU A 36 19.44 -5.63 6.82
CA LEU A 36 20.02 -6.24 5.63
C LEU A 36 21.55 -6.34 5.68
N ALA A 37 22.23 -5.28 6.15
CA ALA A 37 23.69 -5.24 6.18
C ALA A 37 24.29 -6.16 7.25
N TYR A 38 23.60 -6.31 8.39
CA TYR A 38 24.15 -7.01 9.55
C TYR A 38 23.73 -8.48 9.62
N LEU A 39 22.50 -8.81 9.22
CA LEU A 39 21.94 -10.14 9.39
C LEU A 39 22.08 -11.03 8.15
N LYS A 40 22.38 -10.43 6.98
CA LYS A 40 22.70 -11.11 5.70
C LYS A 40 21.66 -12.13 5.22
N ASP A 41 20.46 -12.15 5.79
CA ASP A 41 19.41 -13.08 5.38
C ASP A 41 18.27 -12.32 4.70
N ALA A 42 17.99 -12.68 3.45
CA ALA A 42 16.92 -12.03 2.66
C ALA A 42 15.55 -12.21 3.31
N GLY A 43 15.39 -13.25 4.14
CA GLY A 43 14.17 -13.50 4.88
C GLY A 43 13.86 -12.51 6.01
N GLU A 44 14.90 -11.94 6.59
CA GLU A 44 14.78 -10.94 7.66
C GLU A 44 14.48 -9.54 7.12
N PHE A 45 14.56 -9.36 5.80
CA PHE A 45 14.06 -8.17 5.11
C PHE A 45 12.58 -8.30 4.75
N SER A 46 12.19 -9.40 4.10
CA SER A 46 10.86 -9.53 3.50
C SER A 46 9.72 -9.51 4.51
N VAL A 47 9.90 -10.12 5.68
CA VAL A 47 8.85 -10.21 6.71
C VAL A 47 8.61 -8.86 7.39
N PRO A 48 9.62 -8.16 7.97
CA PRO A 48 9.39 -6.84 8.57
C PRO A 48 8.89 -5.79 7.57
N SER A 49 9.39 -5.84 6.33
CA SER A 49 8.94 -4.92 5.28
C SER A 49 7.47 -5.11 4.94
N GLN A 50 7.02 -6.37 4.82
CA GLN A 50 5.63 -6.71 4.53
C GLN A 50 4.69 -6.44 5.70
N MET A 51 5.11 -6.68 6.93
CA MET A 51 4.26 -6.56 8.12
C MET A 51 4.13 -5.13 8.63
N LEU A 52 5.21 -4.33 8.52
CA LEU A 52 5.29 -3.03 9.17
C LEU A 52 5.56 -1.91 8.18
N LEU A 53 6.70 -1.95 7.50
CA LEU A 53 7.19 -0.78 6.77
C LEU A 53 6.26 -0.35 5.62
N ILE A 54 5.97 -1.28 4.70
CA ILE A 54 5.11 -1.01 3.54
C ILE A 54 3.70 -0.60 4.01
N PRO A 55 3.01 -1.38 4.88
CA PRO A 55 1.74 -0.98 5.45
C PRO A 55 1.73 0.41 6.08
N PHE A 56 2.73 0.71 6.91
CA PHE A 56 2.76 1.95 7.68
C PHE A 56 2.97 3.18 6.79
N VAL A 57 3.90 3.10 5.83
CA VAL A 57 4.13 4.18 4.87
C VAL A 57 2.90 4.41 4.00
N VAL A 58 2.29 3.34 3.49
CA VAL A 58 1.06 3.44 2.69
C VAL A 58 -0.08 4.03 3.51
N LEU A 59 -0.23 3.64 4.76
CA LEU A 59 -1.26 4.17 5.64
C LEU A 59 -1.05 5.67 5.93
N ILE A 60 0.19 6.12 6.15
CA ILE A 60 0.49 7.55 6.32
C ILE A 60 0.09 8.32 5.05
N VAL A 61 0.54 7.88 3.88
CA VAL A 61 0.23 8.58 2.61
C VAL A 61 -1.28 8.54 2.32
N GLY A 62 -1.91 7.38 2.47
CA GLY A 62 -3.35 7.20 2.24
C GLY A 62 -4.22 7.98 3.21
N SER A 63 -3.82 8.11 4.48
CA SER A 63 -4.55 8.89 5.48
C SER A 63 -4.68 10.37 5.10
N GLN A 64 -3.72 10.94 4.36
CA GLN A 64 -3.79 12.33 3.88
C GLN A 64 -4.88 12.55 2.81
N LEU A 65 -5.29 11.47 2.15
CA LEU A 65 -6.37 11.45 1.16
C LEU A 65 -7.73 11.24 1.81
N SER A 66 -7.77 10.75 3.05
CA SER A 66 -8.98 10.69 3.86
C SER A 66 -9.39 12.12 4.24
N ARG A 67 -10.47 12.59 3.62
CA ARG A 67 -10.93 13.97 3.75
C ARG A 67 -12.39 13.99 4.15
N ASN A 68 -12.75 15.01 4.92
CA ASN A 68 -14.14 15.29 5.25
C ASN A 68 -14.96 15.60 3.99
N MET A 69 -16.28 15.40 4.10
CA MET A 69 -17.23 15.61 3.01
C MET A 69 -17.09 17.02 2.41
N LEU A 70 -16.93 18.06 3.25
CA LEU A 70 -16.74 19.45 2.81
C LEU A 70 -15.52 19.63 1.89
N THR A 71 -14.41 18.95 2.19
CA THR A 71 -13.22 19.03 1.34
C THR A 71 -13.44 18.27 0.03
N THR A 72 -14.13 17.13 0.05
CA THR A 72 -14.48 16.41 -1.18
C THR A 72 -15.38 17.24 -2.09
N VAL A 73 -16.37 17.96 -1.53
CA VAL A 73 -17.20 18.91 -2.29
C VAL A 73 -16.37 20.06 -2.87
N PHE A 74 -15.41 20.58 -2.10
CA PHE A 74 -14.47 21.59 -2.60
C PHE A 74 -13.62 21.06 -3.77
N GLU A 75 -13.08 19.84 -3.66
CA GLU A 75 -12.30 19.18 -4.72
C GLU A 75 -13.12 19.00 -6.01
N ILE A 76 -14.37 18.56 -5.87
CA ILE A 76 -15.30 18.39 -7.01
C ILE A 76 -15.61 19.76 -7.63
N SER A 77 -15.81 20.80 -6.81
CA SER A 77 -16.05 22.16 -7.31
C SER A 77 -14.83 22.72 -8.06
N LEU A 78 -13.62 22.42 -7.58
CA LEU A 78 -12.37 22.84 -8.20
C LEU A 78 -12.12 22.11 -9.53
N LEU A 79 -12.28 20.78 -9.54
CA LEU A 79 -11.99 19.93 -10.70
C LEU A 79 -13.17 19.79 -11.68
N ARG A 80 -14.36 20.26 -11.26
CA ARG A 80 -15.64 20.24 -11.99
C ARG A 80 -16.12 18.85 -12.41
N SER A 81 -15.61 17.78 -11.79
CA SER A 81 -16.00 16.40 -12.14
C SER A 81 -15.59 15.40 -11.07
N TRP A 82 -16.51 14.51 -10.69
CA TRP A 82 -16.26 13.36 -9.82
C TRP A 82 -15.15 12.44 -10.36
N ARG A 83 -15.11 12.25 -11.69
CA ARG A 83 -14.07 11.43 -12.35
C ARG A 83 -12.68 12.00 -12.15
N ARG A 84 -12.54 13.32 -12.31
CA ARG A 84 -11.26 14.02 -12.15
C ARG A 84 -10.82 14.03 -10.69
N THR A 85 -11.76 14.16 -9.75
CA THR A 85 -11.46 14.04 -8.31
C THR A 85 -10.96 12.64 -7.96
N ALA A 86 -11.62 11.58 -8.41
CA ALA A 86 -11.15 10.20 -8.21
C ALA A 86 -9.73 10.00 -8.77
N LEU A 87 -9.51 10.45 -10.01
CA LEU A 87 -8.20 10.36 -10.65
C LEU A 87 -7.13 11.16 -9.90
N SER A 88 -7.46 12.36 -9.40
CA SER A 88 -6.51 13.16 -8.63
C SER A 88 -6.09 12.49 -7.33
N LYS A 89 -6.99 11.73 -6.67
CA LYS A 89 -6.65 10.97 -5.45
C LYS A 89 -5.74 9.80 -5.76
N LEU A 90 -5.96 9.11 -6.88
CA LEU A 90 -5.05 8.07 -7.37
C LEU A 90 -3.67 8.62 -7.70
N VAL A 91 -3.61 9.74 -8.43
CA VAL A 91 -2.34 10.42 -8.76
C VAL A 91 -1.65 10.88 -7.48
N ALA A 92 -2.38 11.48 -6.53
CA ALA A 92 -1.83 11.92 -5.25
C ALA A 92 -1.23 10.73 -4.47
N LEU A 93 -1.93 9.60 -4.39
CA LEU A 93 -1.42 8.37 -3.76
C LEU A 93 -0.13 7.89 -4.42
N CYS A 94 -0.12 7.78 -5.75
CA CYS A 94 1.07 7.37 -6.50
C CYS A 94 2.24 8.32 -6.24
N THR A 95 2.03 9.63 -6.35
CA THR A 95 3.08 10.63 -6.13
C THR A 95 3.61 10.65 -4.71
N GLY A 96 2.74 10.44 -3.69
CA GLY A 96 3.14 10.37 -2.30
C GLY A 96 3.99 9.14 -1.96
N LEU A 97 3.82 8.04 -2.71
CA LEU A 97 4.60 6.81 -2.54
C LEU A 97 5.94 6.83 -3.30
N ILE A 98 6.15 7.75 -4.25
CA ILE A 98 7.40 7.83 -5.03
C ILE A 98 8.65 7.87 -4.13
N PRO A 99 8.76 8.76 -3.12
CA PRO A 99 9.97 8.84 -2.29
C PRO A 99 10.31 7.51 -1.62
N PHE A 100 9.30 6.79 -1.13
CA PHE A 100 9.48 5.49 -0.50
C PHE A 100 9.87 4.41 -1.51
N THR A 101 9.19 4.33 -2.65
CA THR A 101 9.55 3.36 -3.72
C THR A 101 10.96 3.56 -4.25
N VAL A 102 11.42 4.82 -4.37
CA VAL A 102 12.78 5.16 -4.79
C VAL A 102 13.78 4.77 -3.70
N ALA A 103 13.47 5.01 -2.42
CA ALA A 103 14.34 4.62 -1.32
C ALA A 103 14.51 3.09 -1.25
N GLU A 104 13.40 2.33 -1.35
CA GLU A 104 13.41 0.86 -1.46
C GLU A 104 14.24 0.39 -2.67
N ALA A 105 14.07 1.04 -3.82
CA ALA A 105 14.83 0.72 -5.02
C ALA A 105 16.35 0.88 -4.82
N ILE A 106 16.76 2.01 -4.27
CA ILE A 106 18.17 2.30 -3.97
C ILE A 106 18.71 1.26 -2.98
N LEU A 107 17.94 0.92 -1.94
CA LEU A 107 18.33 -0.06 -0.93
C LEU A 107 18.53 -1.46 -1.53
N LEU A 108 17.60 -1.93 -2.36
CA LEU A 108 17.69 -3.23 -3.01
C LEU A 108 18.86 -3.31 -3.99
N ILE A 109 19.19 -2.23 -4.69
CA ILE A 109 20.38 -2.15 -5.55
C ILE A 109 21.65 -2.20 -4.70
N ALA A 110 21.74 -1.36 -3.67
CA ALA A 110 22.90 -1.26 -2.79
C ALA A 110 23.22 -2.59 -2.09
N THR A 111 22.19 -3.36 -1.73
CA THR A 111 22.31 -4.66 -1.05
C THR A 111 22.33 -5.86 -1.99
N LYS A 112 22.31 -5.65 -3.32
CA LYS A 112 22.28 -6.69 -4.36
C LYS A 112 21.06 -7.65 -4.27
N ASN A 113 19.95 -7.20 -3.67
CA ASN A 113 18.70 -7.95 -3.55
C ASN A 113 17.69 -7.57 -4.65
N THR A 114 18.18 -7.35 -5.87
CA THR A 114 17.35 -6.94 -7.01
C THR A 114 16.18 -7.89 -7.36
N PRO A 115 16.21 -9.21 -7.08
CA PRO A 115 15.04 -10.07 -7.31
C PRO A 115 13.80 -9.67 -6.48
N LEU A 116 13.97 -8.90 -5.40
CA LEU A 116 12.86 -8.46 -4.54
C LEU A 116 12.14 -7.20 -5.05
N PHE A 117 12.63 -6.57 -6.13
CA PHE A 117 12.01 -5.37 -6.72
C PHE A 117 10.54 -5.56 -7.05
N VAL A 118 10.21 -6.61 -7.79
CA VAL A 118 8.84 -6.86 -8.26
C VAL A 118 7.91 -7.22 -7.09
N PRO A 119 8.28 -8.12 -6.15
CA PRO A 119 7.48 -8.38 -4.96
C PRO A 119 7.26 -7.15 -4.06
N VAL A 120 8.26 -6.30 -3.85
CA VAL A 120 8.11 -5.05 -3.10
C VAL A 120 7.12 -4.13 -3.81
N GLY A 121 7.28 -3.93 -5.12
CA GLY A 121 6.35 -3.14 -5.94
C GLY A 121 4.91 -3.66 -5.88
N ALA A 122 4.73 -4.98 -6.00
CA ALA A 122 3.41 -5.61 -5.88
C ALA A 122 2.79 -5.39 -4.49
N SER A 123 3.60 -5.49 -3.44
CA SER A 123 3.13 -5.31 -2.05
C SER A 123 2.71 -3.86 -1.78
N ILE A 124 3.48 -2.89 -2.29
CA ILE A 124 3.12 -1.47 -2.24
C ILE A 124 1.81 -1.23 -3.01
N MET A 125 1.66 -1.80 -4.21
CA MET A 125 0.44 -1.64 -5.01
C MET A 125 -0.79 -2.24 -4.33
N VAL A 126 -0.70 -3.44 -3.77
CA VAL A 126 -1.80 -4.08 -3.04
C VAL A 126 -2.21 -3.23 -1.83
N CYS A 127 -1.25 -2.83 -1.00
CA CYS A 127 -1.52 -1.98 0.16
C CYS A 127 -2.13 -0.63 -0.25
N ALA A 128 -1.61 0.00 -1.30
CA ALA A 128 -2.13 1.26 -1.83
C ALA A 128 -3.58 1.10 -2.31
N SER A 129 -3.89 -0.03 -2.95
CA SER A 129 -5.23 -0.36 -3.43
C SER A 129 -6.22 -0.56 -2.29
N PHE A 130 -5.81 -1.21 -1.19
CA PHE A 130 -6.59 -1.29 0.03
C PHE A 130 -6.86 0.09 0.64
N SER A 131 -5.82 0.93 0.72
CA SER A 131 -5.93 2.27 1.30
C SER A 131 -6.86 3.18 0.51
N ILE A 132 -6.78 3.16 -0.83
CA ILE A 132 -7.67 4.00 -1.65
C ILE A 132 -9.12 3.51 -1.59
N LEU A 133 -9.35 2.20 -1.53
CA LEU A 133 -10.71 1.64 -1.37
C LEU A 133 -11.34 2.06 -0.04
N ALA A 134 -10.55 2.13 1.02
CA ALA A 134 -11.03 2.58 2.33
C ALA A 134 -11.59 4.02 2.29
N LEU A 135 -11.18 4.86 1.33
CA LEU A 135 -11.72 6.21 1.17
C LEU A 135 -13.22 6.25 0.79
N LEU A 136 -13.79 5.12 0.36
CA LEU A 136 -15.21 5.03 0.01
C LEU A 136 -16.15 5.01 1.23
N SER A 137 -15.64 4.85 2.46
CA SER A 137 -16.44 4.67 3.66
C SER A 137 -17.17 5.93 4.19
N GLY A 138 -17.18 7.02 3.43
CA GLY A 138 -18.00 8.23 3.69
C GLY A 138 -17.50 9.16 4.81
N SER A 139 -16.82 8.65 5.84
CA SER A 139 -16.23 9.46 6.92
C SER A 139 -14.71 9.30 7.02
N GLN A 140 -14.02 10.36 7.45
CA GLN A 140 -12.57 10.35 7.63
C GLN A 140 -12.12 9.31 8.67
N LEU A 141 -12.82 9.24 9.81
CA LEU A 141 -12.51 8.29 10.89
C LEU A 141 -12.75 6.85 10.43
N THR A 142 -13.86 6.57 9.75
CA THR A 142 -14.15 5.24 9.20
C THR A 142 -13.11 4.86 8.14
N ALA A 143 -12.71 5.79 7.26
CA ALA A 143 -11.72 5.52 6.23
C ALA A 143 -10.35 5.19 6.83
N PHE A 144 -9.96 5.91 7.89
CA PHE A 144 -8.73 5.61 8.63
C PHE A 144 -8.78 4.23 9.29
N VAL A 145 -9.85 3.91 10.03
CA VAL A 145 -10.01 2.61 10.71
C VAL A 145 -10.03 1.46 9.70
N VAL A 146 -10.82 1.57 8.63
CA VAL A 146 -10.89 0.55 7.56
C VAL A 146 -9.54 0.41 6.86
N SER A 147 -8.84 1.51 6.56
CA SER A 147 -7.50 1.45 5.99
C SER A 147 -6.53 0.77 6.96
N MET A 148 -6.63 1.01 8.26
CA MET A 148 -5.77 0.35 9.24
C MET A 148 -6.02 -1.17 9.28
N PHE A 149 -7.28 -1.60 9.26
CA PHE A 149 -7.64 -3.02 9.14
C PHE A 149 -7.09 -3.66 7.87
N LEU A 150 -7.35 -3.06 6.71
CA LEU A 150 -6.99 -3.65 5.41
C LEU A 150 -5.50 -3.57 5.09
N VAL A 151 -4.82 -2.49 5.47
CA VAL A 151 -3.42 -2.26 5.10
C VAL A 151 -2.47 -2.91 6.11
N LEU A 152 -2.83 -2.99 7.39
CA LEU A 152 -1.94 -3.49 8.44
C LEU A 152 -2.28 -4.91 8.87
N PHE A 153 -3.53 -5.16 9.30
CA PHE A 153 -3.90 -6.46 9.85
C PHE A 153 -4.00 -7.56 8.79
N VAL A 154 -4.47 -7.26 7.59
CA VAL A 154 -4.61 -8.27 6.52
C VAL A 154 -3.25 -8.82 6.07
N PRO A 155 -2.23 -7.99 5.73
CA PRO A 155 -0.90 -8.52 5.43
C PRO A 155 -0.27 -9.28 6.59
N ILE A 156 -0.43 -8.80 7.84
CA ILE A 156 0.08 -9.50 9.03
C ILE A 156 -0.58 -10.88 9.16
N ALA A 157 -1.90 -10.97 9.02
CA ALA A 157 -2.62 -12.24 9.10
C ALA A 157 -2.15 -13.23 8.02
N ALA A 158 -1.88 -12.75 6.81
CA ALA A 158 -1.34 -13.58 5.73
C ALA A 158 0.08 -14.09 6.05
N VAL A 159 0.96 -13.23 6.60
CA VAL A 159 2.31 -13.65 7.03
C VAL A 159 2.23 -14.69 8.14
N VAL A 160 1.42 -14.47 9.18
CA VAL A 160 1.24 -15.42 10.29
C VAL A 160 0.72 -16.77 9.78
N LEU A 161 -0.20 -16.75 8.82
CA LEU A 161 -0.72 -17.97 8.20
C LEU A 161 0.36 -18.71 7.39
N ILE A 162 1.19 -17.99 6.64
CA ILE A 162 2.32 -18.56 5.90
C ILE A 162 3.33 -19.21 6.86
N GLU A 163 3.66 -18.53 7.95
CA GLU A 163 4.57 -19.03 8.98
C GLU A 163 4.03 -20.29 9.65
N ASN A 164 2.73 -20.36 9.87
CA ASN A 164 2.09 -21.56 10.41
C ASN A 164 2.15 -22.75 9.43
N TYR A 165 1.97 -22.52 8.12
CA TYR A 165 2.20 -23.56 7.12
C TYR A 165 3.65 -24.05 7.13
N ALA A 166 4.60 -23.12 7.20
CA ALA A 166 6.03 -23.43 7.25
C ALA A 166 6.41 -24.23 8.51
N SER A 167 5.91 -23.85 9.69
CA SER A 167 6.22 -24.53 10.96
C SER A 167 5.63 -25.94 11.04
N LEU A 168 4.48 -26.17 10.41
CA LEU A 168 3.86 -27.48 10.31
C LEU A 168 4.49 -28.36 9.21
N GLY A 169 5.35 -27.81 8.36
CA GLY A 169 5.92 -28.52 7.21
C GLY A 169 4.88 -28.85 6.13
N ILE A 170 3.79 -28.11 6.07
CA ILE A 170 2.67 -28.34 5.15
C ILE A 170 2.68 -27.26 4.06
N SER A 171 2.46 -27.65 2.80
CA SER A 171 2.29 -26.69 1.72
C SER A 171 0.85 -26.15 1.70
N SER A 172 0.69 -24.84 1.58
CA SER A 172 -0.62 -24.25 1.27
C SER A 172 -1.12 -24.78 -0.07
N GLY A 173 -2.36 -25.27 -0.14
CA GLY A 173 -2.95 -25.66 -1.43
C GLY A 173 -2.99 -24.48 -2.42
N VAL A 174 -3.08 -24.77 -3.73
CA VAL A 174 -3.01 -23.75 -4.80
C VAL A 174 -3.96 -22.55 -4.58
N PRO A 175 -5.25 -22.73 -4.21
CA PRO A 175 -6.15 -21.59 -3.97
C PRO A 175 -5.67 -20.70 -2.83
N MET A 176 -5.22 -21.31 -1.72
CA MET A 176 -4.69 -20.57 -0.57
C MET A 176 -3.38 -19.87 -0.93
N GLY A 177 -2.50 -20.52 -1.70
CA GLY A 177 -1.27 -19.90 -2.18
C GLY A 177 -1.53 -18.64 -3.01
N MET A 178 -2.56 -18.62 -3.86
CA MET A 178 -2.95 -17.40 -4.60
C MET A 178 -3.44 -16.28 -3.67
N VAL A 179 -4.25 -16.63 -2.66
CA VAL A 179 -4.70 -15.66 -1.64
C VAL A 179 -3.51 -15.09 -0.88
N LEU A 180 -2.60 -15.95 -0.40
CA LEU A 180 -1.40 -15.53 0.34
C LEU A 180 -0.52 -14.61 -0.50
N TYR A 181 -0.29 -14.93 -1.78
CA TYR A 181 0.43 -14.05 -2.69
C TYR A 181 -0.28 -12.71 -2.91
N SER A 182 -1.61 -12.70 -2.91
CA SER A 182 -2.39 -11.48 -3.14
C SER A 182 -2.38 -10.55 -1.93
N LEU A 183 -2.23 -11.09 -0.71
CA LEU A 183 -2.25 -10.33 0.54
C LEU A 183 -0.84 -10.00 1.06
N ALA A 184 0.13 -10.88 0.81
CA ALA A 184 1.52 -10.73 1.23
C ALA A 184 2.50 -11.24 0.15
N PRO A 185 2.65 -10.52 -0.98
CA PRO A 185 3.48 -10.96 -2.11
C PRO A 185 4.95 -11.18 -1.74
N LEU A 186 5.52 -10.29 -0.91
CA LEU A 186 6.92 -10.34 -0.51
C LEU A 186 7.22 -11.55 0.37
N ALA A 187 6.40 -11.78 1.40
CA ALA A 187 6.55 -12.95 2.28
C ALA A 187 6.27 -14.27 1.53
N SER A 188 5.24 -14.29 0.67
CA SER A 188 4.90 -15.50 -0.09
C SER A 188 6.04 -15.98 -0.99
N LEU A 189 6.80 -15.05 -1.59
CA LEU A 189 7.98 -15.39 -2.39
C LEU A 189 9.09 -16.06 -1.55
N GLN A 190 9.34 -15.57 -0.34
CA GLN A 190 10.33 -16.15 0.55
C GLN A 190 9.93 -17.58 0.95
N TYR A 191 8.69 -17.76 1.37
CA TYR A 191 8.18 -19.04 1.87
C TYR A 191 7.83 -20.04 0.76
N HIS A 192 7.74 -19.61 -0.50
CA HIS A 192 7.73 -20.51 -1.65
C HIS A 192 9.03 -21.33 -1.75
N ARG A 193 10.18 -20.71 -1.46
CA ARG A 193 11.49 -21.40 -1.52
C ARG A 193 11.61 -22.53 -0.49
N VAL A 194 10.87 -22.44 0.60
CA VAL A 194 10.84 -23.43 1.70
C VAL A 194 9.66 -24.42 1.51
N GLY A 195 8.88 -24.30 0.44
CA GLY A 195 7.78 -25.21 0.11
C GLY A 195 6.45 -24.93 0.81
N ALA A 196 6.37 -23.92 1.68
CA ALA A 196 5.15 -23.55 2.40
C ALA A 196 4.10 -22.90 1.49
N VAL A 197 4.53 -22.24 0.41
CA VAL A 197 3.63 -21.69 -0.62
C VAL A 197 3.73 -22.50 -1.90
N SER A 198 2.64 -23.18 -2.29
CA SER A 198 2.64 -24.07 -3.48
C SER A 198 2.67 -23.35 -4.82
N VAL A 199 2.18 -22.11 -4.86
CA VAL A 199 2.07 -21.31 -6.09
C VAL A 199 3.43 -20.74 -6.46
N GLY A 200 3.82 -20.87 -7.73
CA GLY A 200 5.08 -20.31 -8.23
C GLY A 200 5.09 -18.77 -8.24
N PRO A 201 6.28 -18.13 -8.19
CA PRO A 201 6.43 -16.68 -8.06
C PRO A 201 5.70 -15.88 -9.14
N LEU A 202 5.77 -16.32 -10.39
CA LEU A 202 5.18 -15.60 -11.52
C LEU A 202 3.65 -15.61 -11.45
N ALA A 203 3.05 -16.77 -11.19
CA ALA A 203 1.60 -16.90 -11.03
C ALA A 203 1.10 -16.09 -9.82
N GLY A 204 1.82 -16.17 -8.69
CA GLY A 204 1.47 -15.43 -7.48
C GLY A 204 1.57 -13.90 -7.63
N LEU A 205 2.61 -13.40 -8.30
CA LEU A 205 2.73 -11.97 -8.57
C LEU A 205 1.63 -11.47 -9.52
N LEU A 206 1.30 -12.26 -10.55
CA LEU A 206 0.19 -11.93 -11.44
C LEU A 206 -1.14 -11.85 -10.70
N THR A 207 -1.41 -12.74 -9.74
CA THR A 207 -2.64 -12.67 -8.92
C THR A 207 -2.66 -11.41 -8.04
N ALA A 208 -1.52 -11.02 -7.45
CA ALA A 208 -1.42 -9.80 -6.66
C ALA A 208 -1.67 -8.54 -7.51
N PHE A 209 -1.06 -8.45 -8.69
CA PHE A 209 -1.31 -7.35 -9.62
C PHE A 209 -2.75 -7.32 -10.11
N ALA A 210 -3.32 -8.48 -10.45
CA ALA A 210 -4.71 -8.56 -10.87
C ALA A 210 -5.67 -8.06 -9.77
N LEU A 211 -5.46 -8.47 -8.51
CA LEU A 211 -6.24 -7.97 -7.39
C LEU A 211 -6.11 -6.45 -7.23
N ALA A 212 -4.88 -5.92 -7.27
CA ALA A 212 -4.65 -4.48 -7.17
C ALA A 212 -5.37 -3.71 -8.29
N VAL A 213 -5.27 -4.16 -9.55
CA VAL A 213 -5.98 -3.54 -10.68
C VAL A 213 -7.50 -3.57 -10.49
N VAL A 214 -8.05 -4.71 -10.06
CA VAL A 214 -9.49 -4.85 -9.79
C VAL A 214 -9.92 -3.89 -8.69
N MET A 215 -9.15 -3.76 -7.61
CA MET A 215 -9.43 -2.85 -6.50
C MET A 215 -9.38 -1.38 -6.91
N LEU A 216 -8.37 -0.98 -7.70
CA LEU A 216 -8.25 0.38 -8.22
C LEU A 216 -9.41 0.72 -9.18
N ALA A 217 -9.79 -0.22 -10.05
CA ALA A 217 -10.96 -0.08 -10.91
C ALA A 217 -12.25 0.04 -10.09
N ALA A 218 -12.42 -0.83 -9.08
CA ALA A 218 -13.57 -0.80 -8.17
C ALA A 218 -13.67 0.55 -7.44
N TYR A 219 -12.55 1.09 -6.95
CA TYR A 219 -12.50 2.43 -6.37
C TYR A 219 -13.00 3.48 -7.37
N PHE A 220 -12.44 3.49 -8.58
CA PHE A 220 -12.78 4.49 -9.59
C PHE A 220 -14.26 4.47 -9.96
N PHE A 221 -14.83 3.28 -10.20
CA PHE A 221 -16.25 3.15 -10.55
C PHE A 221 -17.18 3.40 -9.35
N ALA A 222 -16.82 2.96 -8.15
CA ALA A 222 -17.63 3.20 -6.95
C ALA A 222 -17.65 4.69 -6.59
N PHE A 223 -16.52 5.38 -6.68
CA PHE A 223 -16.44 6.82 -6.42
C PHE A 223 -17.28 7.62 -7.43
N GLN A 224 -17.27 7.23 -8.70
CA GLN A 224 -18.15 7.85 -9.70
C GLN A 224 -19.64 7.64 -9.39
N ARG A 225 -20.02 6.47 -8.87
CA ARG A 225 -21.43 6.21 -8.53
C ARG A 225 -21.96 7.09 -7.41
N GLN A 226 -21.09 7.67 -6.57
CA GLN A 226 -21.50 8.64 -5.55
C GLN A 226 -22.06 9.93 -6.15
N GLU A 227 -21.76 10.24 -7.43
CA GLU A 227 -22.41 11.33 -8.18
C GLU A 227 -23.94 11.22 -8.21
N PHE A 228 -24.47 10.00 -8.19
CA PHE A 228 -25.91 9.71 -8.32
C PHE A 228 -26.64 9.55 -6.98
N LYS A 229 -25.93 9.67 -5.84
CA LYS A 229 -26.50 9.60 -4.49
C LYS A 229 -26.00 10.79 -3.66
N PRO A 230 -26.67 11.96 -3.76
CA PRO A 230 -26.34 13.13 -2.95
C PRO A 230 -26.60 12.90 -1.46
#